data_AF-A0AAN9XSL2-F1
#
_entry.id   AF-A0AAN9XSL2-F1
#
_cell.length_a   1.000
_cell.length_b   1.000
_cell.length_c   1.000
_cell.angle_alpha   90.00
_cell.angle_beta   90.00
_cell.angle_gamma   90.00
#
_symmetry.space_group_name_H-M   'P 1'
#
loop_
_entity.id
_entity.type
_entity.pdbx_description
1 polymer ?
#
loop_
_entity_poly.entity_id
_entity_poly.type
_entity_poly.pdbx_seq_one_letter_code
_entity_poly.pdbx_strand_id
1 'polypeptide(L)'
;MKVGGMVLCGGAPRGNVVPLLLNRSTAPLRVSSSYTSISDHVSFVKDVAATQPPQHLPQLLSILKTRGESIIPPGARQGLIPLAIPLSKNSSGNVTALLRWPTAPPEMEMPVIEVRKHGVWLLAKSVDQFIHRMLVEEDAKNSQERNEEVFYASGVSGKKLYRKGDFAESGISNLDVYLLKKVGLFPDIIERKVSRHFEEGDHVSALVTGEFYTKKEHFPGFARPFVFNAEVLLRVGRKVEAKDAARGALKSPWWTLGCMYWDVANIAQWDDEQIEYIKEKVTEEGRQEDIKKGKAPAQVVLDEAAFLLDLASIEGEWEDYLERIAKCYEEAGLDDVAKFILYRD
;
A
#
# COMPACT_ATOMS: atom_id res chain seq x y z
N MET A 1 -48.56 -63.63 4.91
CA MET A 1 -49.06 -62.36 5.45
C MET A 1 -49.96 -62.69 6.64
N LYS A 2 -49.51 -62.36 7.85
CA LYS A 2 -50.08 -62.79 9.12
C LYS A 2 -50.41 -61.55 9.95
N VAL A 3 -51.63 -61.51 10.47
CA VAL A 3 -52.17 -60.54 11.42
C VAL A 3 -51.79 -60.95 12.84
N GLY A 4 -51.62 -59.95 13.73
CA GLY A 4 -51.65 -60.11 15.20
C GLY A 4 -50.56 -59.27 15.87
N GLY A 5 -50.80 -58.42 16.86
CA GLY A 5 -52.02 -58.11 17.58
C GLY A 5 -51.77 -56.95 18.55
N MET A 6 -52.83 -56.23 18.87
CA MET A 6 -52.96 -55.20 19.89
C MET A 6 -53.52 -55.87 21.16
N VAL A 7 -53.08 -55.48 22.37
CA VAL A 7 -53.91 -55.30 23.58
C VAL A 7 -53.13 -54.51 24.64
N LEU A 8 -53.87 -53.57 25.24
CA LEU A 8 -53.56 -52.65 26.34
C LEU A 8 -53.71 -53.31 27.72
N CYS A 9 -53.03 -52.77 28.72
CA CYS A 9 -53.45 -52.53 30.13
C CYS A 9 -52.25 -51.86 30.81
N GLY A 10 -52.29 -50.74 31.54
CA GLY A 10 -53.33 -50.14 32.36
C GLY A 10 -52.68 -49.83 33.71
N GLY A 11 -52.81 -48.59 34.21
CA GLY A 11 -52.61 -48.26 35.63
C GLY A 11 -51.28 -47.60 36.02
N ALA A 12 -51.37 -46.33 36.43
CA ALA A 12 -50.34 -45.61 37.20
C ALA A 12 -50.30 -46.08 38.68
N PRO A 13 -49.20 -45.80 39.42
CA PRO A 13 -49.30 -44.67 40.35
C PRO A 13 -48.00 -43.85 40.58
N ARG A 14 -48.26 -42.56 40.87
CA ARG A 14 -47.53 -41.54 41.64
C ARG A 14 -46.13 -41.84 42.21
N GLY A 15 -45.20 -40.90 41.98
CA GLY A 15 -44.03 -40.71 42.84
C GLY A 15 -43.04 -39.64 42.36
N ASN A 16 -43.11 -38.47 42.99
CA ASN A 16 -42.07 -37.45 43.20
C ASN A 16 -41.51 -36.61 42.03
N VAL A 17 -41.79 -35.31 42.14
CA VAL A 17 -41.22 -34.18 41.41
C VAL A 17 -39.83 -33.86 41.99
N VAL A 18 -38.82 -33.77 41.11
CA VAL A 18 -37.59 -33.00 41.33
C VAL A 18 -37.26 -32.30 40.00
N PRO A 19 -37.09 -30.97 39.96
CA PRO A 19 -36.84 -30.27 38.70
C PRO A 19 -35.36 -30.40 38.33
N LEU A 20 -35.05 -31.11 37.25
CA LEU A 20 -33.74 -31.01 36.60
C LEU A 20 -33.76 -29.79 35.68
N LEU A 21 -33.03 -28.77 36.11
CA LEU A 21 -32.72 -27.55 35.36
C LEU A 21 -32.05 -27.93 34.04
N LEU A 22 -32.78 -27.75 32.93
CA LEU A 22 -32.20 -27.71 31.59
C LEU A 22 -31.40 -26.41 31.45
N ASN A 23 -30.10 -26.51 31.74
CA ASN A 23 -29.16 -25.44 31.46
C ASN A 23 -28.95 -25.37 29.94
N ARG A 24 -29.64 -24.43 29.29
CA ARG A 24 -29.38 -24.04 27.91
C ARG A 24 -28.01 -23.36 27.89
N SER A 25 -26.96 -24.12 27.57
CA SER A 25 -25.67 -23.55 27.21
C SER A 25 -25.81 -22.88 25.84
N THR A 26 -26.17 -21.60 25.86
CA THR A 26 -25.99 -20.69 24.74
C THR A 26 -24.50 -20.60 24.45
N ALA A 27 -24.06 -21.19 23.34
CA ALA A 27 -22.73 -20.94 22.81
C ALA A 27 -22.59 -19.43 22.58
N PRO A 28 -21.57 -18.76 23.13
CA PRO A 28 -21.37 -17.35 22.86
C PRO A 28 -20.95 -17.21 21.39
N LEU A 29 -21.76 -16.50 20.62
CA LEU A 29 -21.38 -15.95 19.33
C LEU A 29 -20.05 -15.20 19.52
N ARG A 30 -18.97 -15.74 18.94
CA ARG A 30 -17.66 -15.07 18.83
C ARG A 30 -17.82 -13.81 17.99
N VAL A 31 -18.12 -12.69 18.66
CA VAL A 31 -17.94 -11.33 18.14
C VAL A 31 -16.76 -10.73 18.90
N SER A 32 -15.53 -11.15 18.57
CA SER A 32 -14.32 -10.61 19.24
C SER A 32 -13.04 -10.64 18.41
N SER A 33 -13.09 -11.01 17.12
CA SER A 33 -11.87 -11.05 16.28
C SER A 33 -11.61 -9.74 15.52
N SER A 34 -12.62 -8.89 15.30
CA SER A 34 -12.48 -7.68 14.46
C SER A 34 -11.76 -6.54 15.17
N TYR A 35 -12.16 -6.26 16.42
CA TYR A 35 -11.64 -5.12 17.19
C TYR A 35 -10.19 -5.31 17.63
N THR A 36 -9.77 -6.56 17.87
CA THR A 36 -8.38 -6.89 18.20
C THR A 36 -7.48 -6.52 17.02
N SER A 37 -7.79 -7.00 15.81
CA SER A 37 -6.95 -6.75 14.63
C SER A 37 -6.75 -5.27 14.28
N ILE A 38 -7.76 -4.41 14.52
CA ILE A 38 -7.67 -2.97 14.23
C ILE A 38 -6.81 -2.25 15.27
N SER A 39 -6.95 -2.61 16.55
CA SER A 39 -6.10 -2.08 17.62
C SER A 39 -4.64 -2.46 17.41
N ASP A 40 -4.39 -3.68 16.92
CA ASP A 40 -3.05 -4.21 16.69
C ASP A 40 -2.27 -3.34 15.69
N HIS A 41 -2.91 -2.87 14.62
CA HIS A 41 -2.25 -1.99 13.63
C HIS A 41 -1.84 -0.64 14.21
N VAL A 42 -2.70 0.00 15.01
CA VAL A 42 -2.40 1.30 15.62
C VAL A 42 -1.25 1.17 16.61
N SER A 43 -1.29 0.14 17.46
CA SER A 43 -0.19 -0.18 18.38
C SER A 43 1.09 -0.51 17.64
N PHE A 44 1.03 -1.30 16.58
CA PHE A 44 2.22 -1.63 15.79
C PHE A 44 2.88 -0.41 15.17
N VAL A 45 2.09 0.50 14.57
CA VAL A 45 2.66 1.74 13.99
C VAL A 45 3.37 2.58 15.05
N LYS A 46 2.76 2.66 16.24
CA LYS A 46 3.28 3.45 17.36
C LYS A 46 4.51 2.81 18.02
N ASP A 47 4.40 1.53 18.35
CA ASP A 47 5.29 0.84 19.29
C ASP A 47 6.41 0.08 18.57
N VAL A 48 6.16 -0.43 17.35
CA VAL A 48 7.16 -1.17 16.55
C VAL A 48 7.77 -0.29 15.46
N ALA A 49 6.93 0.41 14.69
CA ALA A 49 7.39 1.37 13.70
C ALA A 49 7.79 2.73 14.31
N ALA A 50 7.63 2.92 15.63
CA ALA A 50 8.12 4.10 16.34
C ALA A 50 7.72 5.45 15.70
N THR A 51 6.52 5.52 15.13
CA THR A 51 6.04 6.70 14.41
C THR A 51 4.58 7.00 14.75
N GLN A 52 4.09 8.17 14.36
CA GLN A 52 2.73 8.58 14.67
C GLN A 52 1.72 7.80 13.81
N PRO A 53 0.79 7.03 14.41
CA PRO A 53 -0.24 6.35 13.64
C PRO A 53 -1.15 7.34 12.91
N PRO A 54 -1.50 7.08 11.63
CA PRO A 54 -2.50 7.89 10.94
C PRO A 54 -3.83 7.91 11.69
N GLN A 55 -4.41 9.11 11.85
CA GLN A 55 -5.60 9.33 12.68
C GLN A 55 -6.77 8.41 12.28
N HIS A 56 -6.97 8.20 10.98
CA HIS A 56 -8.11 7.45 10.45
C HIS A 56 -7.77 6.01 10.03
N LEU A 57 -6.65 5.46 10.50
CA LEU A 57 -6.25 4.08 10.21
C LEU A 57 -7.34 3.03 10.57
N PRO A 58 -8.02 3.12 11.73
CA PRO A 58 -9.11 2.19 12.06
C PRO A 58 -10.27 2.21 11.06
N GLN A 59 -10.61 3.40 10.54
CA GLN A 59 -11.67 3.58 9.55
C GLN A 59 -11.25 2.99 8.21
N LEU A 60 -10.00 3.20 7.79
CA LEU A 60 -9.46 2.59 6.58
C LEU A 60 -9.56 1.05 6.64
N LEU A 61 -9.11 0.43 7.73
CA LEU A 61 -9.21 -1.02 7.92
C LEU A 61 -10.65 -1.52 7.87
N SER A 62 -11.58 -0.78 8.48
CA SER A 62 -13.01 -1.10 8.45
C SER A 62 -13.57 -1.04 7.03
N ILE A 63 -13.19 -0.02 6.25
CA ILE A 63 -13.60 0.13 4.84
C ILE A 63 -13.02 -1.01 3.98
N LEU A 64 -11.72 -1.30 4.09
CA LEU A 64 -11.06 -2.37 3.33
C LEU A 64 -11.74 -3.73 3.58
N LYS A 65 -12.04 -4.03 4.84
CA LYS A 65 -12.78 -5.24 5.21
C LYS A 65 -14.19 -5.27 4.59
N THR A 66 -14.89 -4.15 4.63
CA THR A 66 -16.26 -4.01 4.07
C THR A 66 -16.27 -4.16 2.55
N ARG A 67 -15.17 -3.81 1.88
CA ARG A 67 -14.95 -4.05 0.45
C ARG A 67 -14.59 -5.51 0.12
N GLY A 68 -14.57 -6.40 1.11
CA GLY A 68 -14.29 -7.82 0.94
C GLY A 68 -12.81 -8.17 0.98
N GLU A 69 -11.93 -7.24 1.37
CA GLU A 69 -10.51 -7.53 1.55
C GLU A 69 -10.25 -8.25 2.87
N SER A 70 -9.22 -9.10 2.90
CA SER A 70 -8.80 -9.79 4.11
C SER A 70 -7.82 -8.91 4.87
N ILE A 71 -8.17 -8.52 6.10
CA ILE A 71 -7.25 -7.80 6.99
C ILE A 71 -6.15 -8.77 7.43
N ILE A 72 -4.91 -8.36 7.25
CA ILE A 72 -3.71 -9.15 7.60
C ILE A 72 -2.99 -8.51 8.78
N PRO A 73 -2.31 -9.27 9.65
CA PRO A 73 -1.58 -8.70 10.78
C PRO A 73 -0.48 -7.74 10.32
N PRO A 74 -0.21 -6.65 11.06
CA PRO A 74 0.82 -5.68 10.67
C PRO A 74 2.26 -6.24 10.72
N GLY A 75 2.48 -7.32 11.47
CA GLY A 75 3.75 -8.06 11.53
C GLY A 75 3.95 -9.09 10.42
N ALA A 76 2.92 -9.40 9.61
CA ALA A 76 2.97 -10.38 8.52
C ALA A 76 3.71 -9.84 7.28
N ARG A 77 5.00 -9.55 7.43
CA ARG A 77 5.84 -8.81 6.46
C ARG A 77 6.78 -9.68 5.63
N GLN A 78 6.73 -11.01 5.83
CA GLN A 78 7.58 -11.95 5.10
C GLN A 78 7.44 -11.75 3.58
N GLY A 79 8.55 -11.54 2.90
CA GLY A 79 8.60 -11.36 1.44
C GLY A 79 8.00 -10.03 0.94
N LEU A 80 7.65 -9.10 1.83
CA LEU A 80 7.32 -7.72 1.47
C LEU A 80 8.58 -6.86 1.52
N ILE A 81 8.53 -5.69 0.86
CA ILE A 81 9.56 -4.67 1.06
C ILE A 81 9.69 -4.35 2.56
N PRO A 82 10.90 -4.20 3.12
CA PRO A 82 11.11 -4.09 4.57
C PRO A 82 10.48 -2.87 5.23
N LEU A 83 10.04 -1.90 4.41
CA LEU A 83 9.47 -0.62 4.81
C LEU A 83 7.93 -0.64 4.88
N ALA A 84 7.28 -1.73 4.47
CA ALA A 84 5.83 -1.85 4.43
C ALA A 84 5.23 -2.32 5.76
N ILE A 85 4.10 -1.72 6.13
CA ILE A 85 3.22 -2.17 7.21
C ILE A 85 1.93 -2.67 6.55
N PRO A 86 1.78 -3.99 6.36
CA PRO A 86 0.62 -4.57 5.69
C PRO A 86 -0.69 -4.22 6.41
N LEU A 87 -1.75 -3.98 5.63
CA LEU A 87 -3.11 -3.69 6.13
C LEU A 87 -4.11 -4.74 5.67
N SER A 88 -4.16 -5.00 4.37
CA SER A 88 -5.13 -5.92 3.78
C SER A 88 -4.56 -6.63 2.56
N LYS A 89 -5.18 -7.74 2.21
CA LYS A 89 -4.94 -8.47 0.97
C LYS A 89 -6.24 -8.57 0.17
N ASN A 90 -6.19 -8.16 -1.10
CA ASN A 90 -7.34 -8.26 -2.01
C ASN A 90 -7.45 -9.67 -2.63
N SER A 91 -8.52 -9.92 -3.38
CA SER A 91 -8.79 -11.21 -4.04
C SER A 91 -7.75 -11.61 -5.08
N SER A 92 -7.03 -10.65 -5.66
CA SER A 92 -5.92 -10.88 -6.60
C SER A 92 -4.61 -11.19 -5.88
N GLY A 93 -4.61 -11.13 -4.55
CA GLY A 93 -3.45 -11.37 -3.72
C GLY A 93 -2.51 -10.18 -3.54
N ASN A 94 -2.86 -9.00 -4.06
CA ASN A 94 -2.07 -7.79 -3.82
C ASN A 94 -2.28 -7.32 -2.38
N VAL A 95 -1.22 -6.77 -1.80
CA VAL A 95 -1.22 -6.28 -0.43
C VAL A 95 -1.29 -4.76 -0.43
N THR A 96 -2.31 -4.22 0.22
CA THR A 96 -2.36 -2.79 0.59
C THR A 96 -1.61 -2.61 1.90
N ALA A 97 -0.72 -1.63 1.96
CA ALA A 97 0.14 -1.37 3.10
C ALA A 97 0.29 0.13 3.36
N LEU A 98 0.71 0.48 4.57
CA LEU A 98 1.33 1.79 4.82
C LEU A 98 2.82 1.69 4.54
N LEU A 99 3.43 2.79 4.09
CA LEU A 99 4.87 2.84 3.86
C LEU A 99 5.56 3.71 4.90
N ARG A 100 6.41 3.10 5.71
CA ARG A 100 7.26 3.81 6.66
C ARG A 100 8.52 4.29 5.96
N TRP A 101 8.51 5.54 5.49
CA TRP A 101 9.70 6.13 4.89
C TRP A 101 10.82 6.25 5.94
N PRO A 102 12.04 5.74 5.69
CA PRO A 102 13.10 5.68 6.70
C PRO A 102 13.50 7.05 7.25
N THR A 103 13.49 8.06 6.39
CA THR A 103 13.91 9.44 6.67
C THR A 103 12.78 10.43 6.34
N ALA A 104 11.54 10.06 6.64
CA ALA A 104 10.37 10.92 6.42
C ALA A 104 10.56 12.30 7.09
N PRO A 105 10.38 13.40 6.36
CA PRO A 105 10.24 14.72 6.99
C PRO A 105 9.01 14.75 7.92
N PRO A 106 9.00 15.57 8.98
CA PRO A 106 7.88 15.66 9.92
C PRO A 106 6.51 15.94 9.28
N GLU A 107 6.49 16.68 8.16
CA GLU A 107 5.28 17.04 7.43
C GLU A 107 4.80 15.95 6.46
N MET A 108 5.60 14.91 6.22
CA MET A 108 5.25 13.81 5.32
C MET A 108 4.37 12.80 6.06
N GLU A 109 3.07 12.81 5.74
CA GLU A 109 2.16 11.76 6.18
C GLU A 109 2.55 10.40 5.61
N MET A 110 2.21 9.33 6.33
CA MET A 110 2.49 7.96 5.91
C MET A 110 1.63 7.60 4.69
N PRO A 111 2.23 7.33 3.51
CA PRO A 111 1.47 7.04 2.31
C PRO A 111 0.87 5.64 2.34
N VAL A 112 -0.24 5.49 1.63
CA VAL A 112 -0.86 4.19 1.36
C VAL A 112 -0.33 3.68 0.03
N ILE A 113 0.17 2.45 0.05
CA ILE A 113 0.80 1.80 -1.10
C ILE A 113 0.18 0.44 -1.38
N GLU A 114 0.41 -0.06 -2.58
CA GLU A 114 0.26 -1.46 -2.93
C GLU A 114 1.65 -2.09 -3.06
N VAL A 115 1.89 -3.20 -2.37
CA VAL A 115 3.14 -3.95 -2.46
C VAL A 115 3.09 -4.89 -3.65
N ARG A 116 4.15 -4.85 -4.46
CA ARG A 116 4.39 -5.68 -5.63
C ARG A 116 5.72 -6.43 -5.46
N LYS A 117 5.97 -7.42 -6.31
CA LYS A 117 7.19 -8.23 -6.25
C LYS A 117 8.47 -7.37 -6.25
N HIS A 118 8.54 -6.41 -7.19
CA HIS A 118 9.72 -5.58 -7.42
C HIS A 118 9.69 -4.22 -6.71
N GLY A 119 8.74 -4.01 -5.79
CA GLY A 119 8.64 -2.72 -5.09
C GLY A 119 7.20 -2.33 -4.75
N VAL A 120 6.88 -1.06 -4.91
CA VAL A 120 5.60 -0.50 -4.44
C VAL A 120 4.95 0.43 -5.47
N TRP A 121 3.62 0.50 -5.42
CA TRP A 121 2.82 1.50 -6.13
C TRP A 121 2.18 2.44 -5.11
N LEU A 122 2.30 3.75 -5.34
CA LEU A 122 1.62 4.74 -4.51
C LEU A 122 0.13 4.78 -4.83
N LEU A 123 -0.71 4.47 -3.84
CA LEU A 123 -2.17 4.55 -3.96
C LEU A 123 -2.69 5.91 -3.51
N ALA A 124 -2.12 6.48 -2.44
CA ALA A 124 -2.45 7.80 -1.94
C ALA A 124 -1.33 8.33 -1.02
N LYS A 125 -1.22 9.66 -0.92
CA LYS A 125 -0.22 10.33 -0.06
C LYS A 125 -0.51 10.16 1.44
N SER A 126 -1.76 9.88 1.79
CA SER A 126 -2.16 9.65 3.18
C SER A 126 -3.41 8.78 3.26
N VAL A 127 -3.66 8.27 4.47
CA VAL A 127 -4.85 7.49 4.80
C VAL A 127 -6.13 8.27 4.52
N ASP A 128 -6.16 9.55 4.87
CA ASP A 128 -7.34 10.41 4.68
C ASP A 128 -7.64 10.62 3.20
N GLN A 129 -6.61 10.87 2.40
CA GLN A 129 -6.75 11.00 0.95
C GLN A 129 -7.27 9.69 0.32
N PHE A 130 -6.78 8.54 0.81
CA PHE A 130 -7.23 7.23 0.33
C PHE A 130 -8.68 6.95 0.70
N ILE A 131 -9.07 7.18 1.96
CA ILE A 131 -10.47 7.03 2.41
C ILE A 131 -11.39 7.93 1.58
N HIS A 132 -11.05 9.21 1.40
CA HIS A 132 -11.87 10.14 0.62
C HIS A 132 -12.07 9.62 -0.81
N ARG A 133 -11.00 9.16 -1.47
CA ARG A 133 -11.10 8.53 -2.80
C ARG A 133 -12.04 7.33 -2.80
N MET A 134 -11.88 6.40 -1.85
CA MET A 134 -12.71 5.19 -1.77
C MET A 134 -14.21 5.54 -1.61
N LEU A 135 -14.52 6.55 -0.80
CA LEU A 135 -15.90 6.99 -0.58
C LEU A 135 -16.52 7.63 -1.84
N VAL A 136 -15.74 8.44 -2.57
CA VAL A 136 -16.18 9.04 -3.83
C VAL A 136 -16.41 7.97 -4.90
N GLU A 137 -15.46 7.04 -5.05
CA GLU A 137 -15.58 5.93 -6.00
C GLU A 137 -16.80 5.05 -5.67
N GLU A 138 -17.08 4.79 -4.39
CA GLU A 138 -18.27 4.06 -3.97
C GLU A 138 -19.57 4.82 -4.26
N ASP A 139 -19.58 6.15 -4.07
CA ASP A 139 -20.74 6.98 -4.33
C ASP A 139 -21.02 7.21 -5.81
N ALA A 140 -20.00 7.08 -6.66
CA ALA A 140 -20.13 7.13 -8.11
C ALA A 140 -20.74 5.84 -8.71
N LYS A 141 -20.77 4.73 -7.97
CA LYS A 141 -21.39 3.49 -8.42
C LYS A 141 -22.91 3.59 -8.51
N ASN A 142 -23.46 2.80 -9.43
CA ASN A 142 -24.90 2.58 -9.56
C ASN A 142 -25.46 1.94 -8.29
N SER A 143 -26.76 2.14 -8.02
CA SER A 143 -27.41 1.67 -6.79
C SER A 143 -27.34 0.15 -6.57
N GLN A 144 -27.20 -0.64 -7.64
CA GLN A 144 -27.08 -2.10 -7.57
C GLN A 144 -25.68 -2.58 -7.15
N GLU A 145 -24.63 -1.80 -7.44
CA GLU A 145 -23.23 -2.16 -7.18
C GLU A 145 -22.66 -1.46 -5.94
N ARG A 146 -23.35 -0.42 -5.49
CA ARG A 146 -22.96 0.39 -4.34
C ARG A 146 -23.12 -0.40 -3.04
N ASN A 147 -22.03 -0.51 -2.29
CA ASN A 147 -22.05 -1.05 -0.95
C ASN A 147 -22.24 0.08 0.07
N GLU A 148 -23.47 0.25 0.55
CA GLU A 148 -23.82 1.25 1.56
C GLU A 148 -23.03 1.09 2.88
N GLU A 149 -22.62 -0.14 3.22
CA GLU A 149 -21.85 -0.44 4.43
C GLU A 149 -20.51 0.31 4.47
N VAL A 150 -19.93 0.64 3.31
CA VAL A 150 -18.68 1.40 3.21
C VAL A 150 -18.79 2.78 3.87
N PHE A 151 -19.92 3.48 3.67
CA PHE A 151 -20.15 4.78 4.30
C PHE A 151 -20.32 4.66 5.82
N TYR A 152 -20.96 3.59 6.30
CA TYR A 152 -21.08 3.32 7.73
C TYR A 152 -19.73 2.96 8.36
N ALA A 153 -18.91 2.15 7.68
CA ALA A 153 -17.57 1.77 8.11
C ALA A 153 -16.61 2.97 8.27
N SER A 154 -16.80 3.99 7.43
CA SER A 154 -16.04 5.25 7.52
C SER A 154 -16.34 6.08 8.79
N GLY A 155 -17.48 5.81 9.44
CA GLY A 155 -17.87 6.44 10.70
C GLY A 155 -18.06 7.95 10.62
N VAL A 156 -17.98 8.63 11.78
CA VAL A 156 -18.11 10.09 11.86
C VAL A 156 -16.96 10.81 11.16
N SER A 157 -15.75 10.25 11.20
CA SER A 157 -14.58 10.82 10.53
C SER A 157 -14.70 10.78 9.01
N GLY A 158 -15.18 9.67 8.44
CA GLY A 158 -15.41 9.59 6.99
C GLY A 158 -16.40 10.64 6.48
N LYS A 159 -17.44 10.96 7.28
CA LYS A 159 -18.37 12.06 6.96
C LYS A 159 -17.72 13.44 6.94
N LYS A 160 -16.62 13.65 7.65
CA LYS A 160 -15.84 14.89 7.58
C LYS A 160 -15.00 14.97 6.31
N LEU A 161 -14.54 13.81 5.82
CA LEU A 161 -13.74 13.71 4.60
C LEU A 161 -14.61 13.80 3.34
N TYR A 162 -15.77 13.15 3.35
CA TYR A 162 -16.70 13.12 2.21
C TYR A 162 -18.14 12.93 2.68
N ARG A 163 -19.06 13.74 2.15
CA ARG A 163 -20.49 13.52 2.35
C ARG A 163 -21.06 12.78 1.13
N LYS A 164 -21.74 11.66 1.40
CA LYS A 164 -22.46 10.90 0.39
C LYS A 164 -23.45 11.81 -0.36
N GLY A 165 -23.41 11.77 -1.68
CA GLY A 165 -24.16 12.64 -2.59
C GLY A 165 -23.31 13.75 -3.20
N ASP A 166 -22.18 14.13 -2.58
CA ASP A 166 -21.40 15.30 -3.01
C ASP A 166 -20.87 15.17 -4.46
N PHE A 167 -20.56 13.96 -4.92
CA PHE A 167 -20.16 13.73 -6.31
C PHE A 167 -21.26 14.15 -7.28
N ALA A 168 -22.50 13.68 -7.06
CA ALA A 168 -23.64 14.02 -7.91
C ALA A 168 -24.02 15.51 -7.77
N GLU A 169 -24.01 16.06 -6.55
CA GLU A 169 -24.29 17.47 -6.28
C GLU A 169 -23.28 18.42 -6.94
N SER A 170 -22.04 17.97 -7.17
CA SER A 170 -21.00 18.80 -7.78
C SER A 170 -21.23 19.14 -9.27
N GLY A 171 -22.08 18.38 -9.96
CA GLY A 171 -22.29 18.50 -11.41
C GLY A 171 -21.11 18.07 -12.28
N ILE A 172 -20.02 17.53 -11.69
CA ILE A 172 -18.89 17.01 -12.45
C ILE A 172 -19.23 15.60 -12.96
N SER A 173 -19.42 15.44 -14.27
CA SER A 173 -19.81 14.17 -14.87
C SER A 173 -18.70 13.11 -14.91
N ASN A 174 -17.44 13.53 -14.81
CA ASN A 174 -16.29 12.64 -14.90
C ASN A 174 -15.65 12.43 -13.52
N LEU A 175 -15.64 11.17 -13.07
CA LEU A 175 -15.10 10.76 -11.77
C LEU A 175 -13.63 11.15 -11.59
N ASP A 176 -12.78 10.92 -12.60
CA ASP A 176 -11.35 11.28 -12.52
C ASP A 176 -11.17 12.79 -12.34
N VAL A 177 -11.97 13.60 -13.05
CA VAL A 177 -11.93 15.06 -12.92
C VAL A 177 -12.37 15.50 -11.53
N TYR A 178 -13.38 14.85 -10.95
CA TYR A 178 -13.80 15.12 -9.58
C TYR A 178 -12.67 14.78 -8.60
N LEU A 179 -12.10 13.58 -8.68
CA LEU A 179 -11.04 13.12 -7.78
C LEU A 179 -9.84 14.07 -7.81
N LEU A 180 -9.35 14.45 -9.00
CA LEU A 180 -8.23 15.38 -9.15
C LEU A 180 -8.52 16.79 -8.62
N LYS A 181 -9.77 17.27 -8.71
CA LYS A 181 -10.15 18.62 -8.27
C LYS A 181 -10.54 18.72 -6.80
N LYS A 182 -11.17 17.69 -6.25
CA LYS A 182 -11.83 17.71 -4.92
C LYS A 182 -11.13 16.88 -3.87
N VAL A 183 -10.33 15.90 -4.29
CA VAL A 183 -9.65 14.97 -3.38
C VAL A 183 -8.15 15.19 -3.41
N GLY A 184 -7.53 15.10 -4.59
CA GLY A 184 -6.10 15.35 -4.77
C GLY A 184 -5.52 14.57 -5.93
N LEU A 185 -4.18 14.59 -6.04
CA LEU A 185 -3.46 13.90 -7.10
C LEU A 185 -3.26 12.42 -6.76
N PHE A 186 -3.47 11.57 -7.76
CA PHE A 186 -3.28 10.12 -7.69
C PHE A 186 -2.51 9.64 -8.92
N PRO A 187 -1.46 8.82 -8.76
CA PRO A 187 -0.67 8.26 -9.85
C PRO A 187 -1.53 7.68 -10.98
N ASP A 188 -2.35 6.68 -10.66
CA ASP A 188 -3.16 5.95 -11.62
C ASP A 188 -4.19 6.84 -12.35
N ILE A 189 -4.76 7.84 -11.67
CA ILE A 189 -5.72 8.77 -12.30
C ILE A 189 -5.03 9.67 -13.32
N ILE A 190 -3.80 10.12 -13.04
CA ILE A 190 -3.01 10.90 -14.00
C ILE A 190 -2.62 10.02 -15.20
N GLU A 191 -2.18 8.78 -14.96
CA GLU A 191 -1.86 7.81 -16.03
C GLU A 191 -3.09 7.48 -16.90
N ARG A 192 -4.27 7.29 -16.29
CA ARG A 192 -5.55 7.13 -17.01
C ARG A 192 -5.88 8.34 -17.86
N LYS A 193 -5.65 9.55 -17.34
CA LYS A 193 -5.90 10.79 -18.08
C LYS A 193 -4.99 10.92 -19.31
N VAL A 194 -3.71 10.56 -19.17
CA VAL A 194 -2.78 10.51 -20.31
C VAL A 194 -3.24 9.48 -21.34
N SER A 195 -3.66 8.29 -20.89
CA SER A 195 -4.18 7.24 -21.77
C SER A 195 -5.39 7.70 -22.57
N ARG A 196 -6.33 8.42 -21.94
CA ARG A 196 -7.50 9.02 -22.62
C ARG A 196 -7.09 10.04 -23.68
N HIS A 197 -6.13 10.91 -23.39
CA HIS A 197 -5.62 11.86 -24.39
C HIS A 197 -5.04 11.13 -25.61
N PHE A 198 -4.34 10.01 -25.41
CA PHE A 198 -3.90 9.18 -26.53
C PHE A 198 -5.05 8.53 -27.31
N GLU A 199 -6.08 8.04 -26.64
CA GLU A 199 -7.28 7.45 -27.27
C GLU A 199 -8.04 8.48 -28.13
N GLU A 200 -8.06 9.74 -27.68
CA GLU A 200 -8.66 10.88 -28.40
C GLU A 200 -7.77 11.42 -29.53
N GLY A 201 -6.53 10.92 -29.68
CA GLY A 201 -5.56 11.42 -30.64
C GLY A 201 -4.89 12.75 -30.24
N ASP A 202 -5.12 13.23 -29.02
CA ASP A 202 -4.52 14.46 -28.49
C ASP A 202 -3.15 14.17 -27.85
N HIS A 203 -2.16 13.98 -28.71
CA HIS A 203 -0.78 13.73 -28.29
C HIS A 203 -0.17 14.90 -27.49
N VAL A 204 -0.60 16.13 -27.75
CA VAL A 204 -0.07 17.32 -27.05
C VAL A 204 -0.53 17.31 -25.59
N SER A 205 -1.83 17.09 -25.34
CA SER A 205 -2.34 16.98 -23.97
C SER A 205 -1.79 15.77 -23.24
N ALA A 206 -1.53 14.66 -23.94
CA ALA A 206 -0.86 13.49 -23.37
C ALA A 206 0.55 13.84 -22.87
N LEU A 207 1.36 14.54 -23.69
CA LEU A 207 2.70 14.98 -23.33
C LEU A 207 2.69 15.99 -22.17
N VAL A 208 1.82 17.01 -22.23
CA VAL A 208 1.71 18.02 -21.18
C VAL A 208 1.28 17.39 -19.85
N THR A 209 0.35 16.43 -19.88
CA THR A 209 -0.08 15.72 -18.67
C THR A 209 1.00 14.78 -18.14
N GLY A 210 1.77 14.12 -19.02
CA GLY A 210 2.94 13.30 -18.66
C GLY A 210 4.03 14.13 -17.96
N GLU A 211 4.37 15.29 -18.51
CA GLU A 211 5.34 16.20 -17.89
C GLU A 211 4.81 16.75 -16.56
N PHE A 212 3.53 17.13 -16.50
CA PHE A 212 2.87 17.52 -15.25
C PHE A 212 2.99 16.44 -14.18
N TYR A 213 2.92 15.16 -14.55
CA TYR A 213 3.03 14.07 -13.61
C TYR A 213 4.40 14.06 -12.88
N THR A 214 5.47 14.45 -13.56
CA THR A 214 6.86 14.42 -13.04
C THR A 214 7.23 15.53 -12.06
N LYS A 215 6.32 16.48 -11.79
CA LYS A 215 6.64 17.57 -10.86
C LYS A 215 6.97 17.01 -9.47
N LYS A 216 8.10 17.45 -8.90
CA LYS A 216 8.69 16.90 -7.68
C LYS A 216 7.76 16.99 -6.47
N GLU A 217 6.95 18.05 -6.41
CA GLU A 217 5.97 18.29 -5.35
C GLU A 217 4.75 17.35 -5.42
N HIS A 218 4.51 16.71 -6.57
CA HIS A 218 3.37 15.81 -6.71
C HIS A 218 3.59 14.50 -5.98
N PHE A 219 4.71 13.81 -6.19
CA PHE A 219 4.96 12.50 -5.57
C PHE A 219 6.42 12.37 -5.14
N PRO A 220 6.84 13.09 -4.09
CA PRO A 220 8.23 13.14 -3.68
C PRO A 220 8.74 11.74 -3.31
N GLY A 221 9.92 11.38 -3.82
CA GLY A 221 10.57 10.11 -3.55
C GLY A 221 10.10 8.93 -4.42
N PHE A 222 9.03 9.09 -5.22
CA PHE A 222 8.54 8.04 -6.12
C PHE A 222 9.04 8.23 -7.55
N ALA A 223 9.59 7.16 -8.13
CA ALA A 223 10.16 7.16 -9.47
C ALA A 223 9.13 6.93 -10.58
N ARG A 224 8.00 6.24 -10.30
CA ARG A 224 6.94 5.92 -11.27
C ARG A 224 6.51 7.10 -12.17
N PRO A 225 6.34 8.34 -11.68
CA PRO A 225 6.00 9.46 -12.56
C PRO A 225 7.01 9.69 -13.69
N PHE A 226 8.30 9.57 -13.40
CA PHE A 226 9.37 9.75 -14.38
C PHE A 226 9.44 8.59 -15.36
N VAL A 227 9.23 7.36 -14.88
CA VAL A 227 9.12 6.16 -15.72
C VAL A 227 7.97 6.31 -16.71
N PHE A 228 6.78 6.64 -16.22
CA PHE A 228 5.60 6.78 -17.06
C PHE A 228 5.80 7.91 -18.09
N ASN A 229 6.40 9.03 -17.72
CA ASN A 229 6.71 10.09 -18.69
C ASN A 229 7.70 9.62 -19.78
N ALA A 230 8.67 8.77 -19.45
CA ALA A 230 9.54 8.16 -20.43
C ALA A 230 8.76 7.26 -21.41
N GLU A 231 7.80 6.46 -20.91
CA GLU A 231 6.89 5.64 -21.73
C GLU A 231 6.04 6.51 -22.67
N VAL A 232 5.50 7.64 -22.18
CA VAL A 232 4.72 8.61 -22.96
C VAL A 232 5.55 9.21 -24.09
N LEU A 233 6.78 9.66 -23.78
CA LEU A 233 7.72 10.20 -24.77
C LEU A 233 8.08 9.16 -25.83
N LEU A 234 8.30 7.91 -25.41
CA LEU A 234 8.60 6.82 -26.32
C LEU A 234 7.43 6.54 -27.27
N ARG A 235 6.19 6.54 -26.75
CA ARG A 235 4.96 6.31 -27.52
C ARG A 235 4.75 7.33 -28.64
N VAL A 236 5.18 8.58 -28.46
CA VAL A 236 5.12 9.62 -29.51
C VAL A 236 6.39 9.69 -30.37
N GLY A 237 7.33 8.75 -30.21
CA GLY A 237 8.55 8.67 -31.02
C GLY A 237 9.69 9.59 -30.57
N ARG A 238 9.58 10.27 -29.42
CA ARG A 238 10.64 11.16 -28.86
C ARG A 238 11.70 10.35 -28.10
N LYS A 239 12.37 9.44 -28.82
CA LYS A 239 13.28 8.42 -28.25
C LYS A 239 14.42 8.99 -27.40
N VAL A 240 15.03 10.09 -27.82
CA VAL A 240 16.16 10.70 -27.09
C VAL A 240 15.71 11.23 -25.74
N GLU A 241 14.56 11.91 -25.71
CA GLU A 241 13.99 12.45 -24.47
C GLU A 241 13.46 11.35 -23.56
N ALA A 242 12.84 10.31 -24.13
CA ALA A 242 12.42 9.13 -23.38
C ALA A 242 13.61 8.47 -22.67
N LYS A 243 14.75 8.33 -23.37
CA LYS A 243 15.99 7.81 -22.81
C LYS A 243 16.48 8.68 -21.64
N ASP A 244 16.53 9.99 -21.81
CA ASP A 244 16.99 10.89 -20.75
C ASP A 244 16.03 10.91 -19.55
N ALA A 245 14.72 10.83 -19.78
CA ALA A 245 13.71 10.70 -18.74
C ALA A 245 13.85 9.38 -17.95
N ALA A 246 14.07 8.25 -18.64
CA ALA A 246 14.29 6.95 -18.00
C ALA A 246 15.57 6.94 -17.16
N ARG A 247 16.66 7.54 -17.64
CA ARG A 247 17.90 7.75 -16.86
C ARG A 247 17.65 8.61 -15.64
N GLY A 248 16.80 9.63 -15.76
CA GLY A 248 16.34 10.44 -14.62
C GLY A 248 15.57 9.61 -13.59
N ALA A 249 14.66 8.75 -14.04
CA ALA A 249 13.87 7.86 -13.18
C ALA A 249 14.76 6.92 -12.37
N LEU A 250 15.79 6.34 -12.98
CA LEU A 250 16.71 5.40 -12.34
C LEU A 250 17.69 6.03 -11.34
N LYS A 251 17.69 7.36 -11.19
CA LYS A 251 18.36 8.06 -10.07
C LYS A 251 17.50 8.10 -8.80
N SER A 252 16.24 7.71 -8.90
CA SER A 252 15.34 7.55 -7.76
C SER A 252 15.33 6.09 -7.30
N PRO A 253 14.84 5.76 -6.10
CA PRO A 253 14.87 4.40 -5.59
C PRO A 253 14.12 3.42 -6.50
N TRP A 254 14.76 2.32 -6.88
CA TRP A 254 14.30 1.37 -7.89
C TRP A 254 13.02 0.64 -7.47
N TRP A 255 12.87 0.42 -6.17
CA TRP A 255 11.65 -0.13 -5.57
C TRP A 255 10.42 0.80 -5.67
N THR A 256 10.56 2.01 -6.22
CA THR A 256 9.47 2.96 -6.48
C THR A 256 9.17 3.19 -7.98
N LEU A 257 9.83 2.45 -8.88
CA LEU A 257 9.64 2.58 -10.34
C LEU A 257 8.24 2.17 -10.80
N GLY A 258 7.58 1.33 -10.03
CA GLY A 258 6.29 0.73 -10.37
C GLY A 258 6.35 -0.30 -11.50
N CYS A 259 7.53 -0.74 -11.90
CA CYS A 259 7.78 -1.82 -12.85
C CYS A 259 9.13 -2.46 -12.53
N MET A 260 9.58 -3.42 -13.34
CA MET A 260 10.91 -4.01 -13.16
C MET A 260 11.99 -2.98 -13.52
N TYR A 261 13.13 -3.04 -12.84
CA TYR A 261 14.31 -2.24 -13.18
C TYR A 261 14.65 -2.34 -14.68
N TRP A 262 14.63 -3.57 -15.22
CA TRP A 262 14.97 -3.87 -16.61
C TRP A 262 14.07 -3.16 -17.62
N ASP A 263 12.78 -2.98 -17.32
CA ASP A 263 11.86 -2.27 -18.21
C ASP A 263 12.32 -0.82 -18.43
N VAL A 264 12.81 -0.18 -17.38
CA VAL A 264 13.29 1.20 -17.41
C VAL A 264 14.70 1.28 -17.98
N ALA A 265 15.58 0.35 -17.61
CA ALA A 265 16.95 0.26 -18.13
C ALA A 265 16.97 0.09 -19.66
N ASN A 266 16.04 -0.69 -20.20
CA ASN A 266 15.85 -0.85 -21.65
C ASN A 266 15.53 0.48 -22.34
N ILE A 267 14.68 1.34 -21.76
CA ILE A 267 14.39 2.67 -22.29
C ILE A 267 15.61 3.59 -22.14
N ALA A 268 16.31 3.51 -21.00
CA ALA A 268 17.51 4.28 -20.69
C ALA A 268 18.74 3.90 -21.54
N GLN A 269 18.67 2.75 -22.23
CA GLN A 269 19.80 2.12 -22.93
C GLN A 269 20.99 1.97 -21.97
N TRP A 270 20.69 1.39 -20.80
CA TRP A 270 21.68 0.96 -19.83
C TRP A 270 21.72 -0.55 -19.80
N ASP A 271 22.94 -1.07 -19.89
CA ASP A 271 23.23 -2.46 -19.57
C ASP A 271 23.40 -2.60 -18.04
N ASP A 272 24.03 -3.68 -17.61
CA ASP A 272 24.22 -4.02 -16.19
C ASP A 272 25.16 -3.05 -15.44
N GLU A 273 25.76 -2.08 -16.13
CA GLU A 273 26.73 -1.13 -15.57
C GLU A 273 26.25 -0.44 -14.29
N GLN A 274 24.97 -0.08 -14.22
CA GLN A 274 24.43 0.56 -13.00
C GLN A 274 24.26 -0.43 -11.85
N ILE A 275 23.89 -1.67 -12.15
CA ILE A 275 23.79 -2.72 -11.13
C ILE A 275 25.19 -3.00 -10.58
N GLU A 276 26.19 -3.16 -11.46
CA GLU A 276 27.58 -3.39 -11.05
C GLU A 276 28.15 -2.20 -10.29
N TYR A 277 27.83 -0.96 -10.69
CA TYR A 277 28.18 0.24 -9.92
C TYR A 277 27.59 0.21 -8.51
N ILE A 278 26.31 -0.13 -8.36
CA ILE A 278 25.69 -0.22 -7.03
C ILE A 278 26.30 -1.35 -6.21
N LYS A 279 26.58 -2.51 -6.82
CA LYS A 279 27.28 -3.63 -6.16
C LYS A 279 28.67 -3.23 -5.66
N GLU A 280 29.42 -2.48 -6.46
CA GLU A 280 30.71 -1.91 -6.04
C GLU A 280 30.52 -0.93 -4.88
N LYS A 281 29.51 -0.06 -4.94
CA LYS A 281 29.27 0.95 -3.90
C LYS A 281 28.88 0.39 -2.55
N VAL A 282 28.25 -0.78 -2.51
CA VAL A 282 27.99 -1.46 -1.25
C VAL A 282 29.21 -2.23 -0.74
N THR A 283 30.35 -2.29 -1.41
CA THR A 283 31.56 -2.93 -0.82
C THR A 283 32.21 -2.04 0.25
N GLU A 284 33.07 -2.64 1.09
CA GLU A 284 33.88 -1.86 2.04
C GLU A 284 34.81 -0.89 1.31
N GLU A 285 35.40 -1.31 0.18
CA GLU A 285 36.21 -0.46 -0.68
C GLU A 285 35.41 0.73 -1.20
N GLY A 286 34.18 0.49 -1.67
CA GLY A 286 33.25 1.52 -2.13
C GLY A 286 32.90 2.52 -1.02
N ARG A 287 32.63 2.03 0.20
CA ARG A 287 32.38 2.85 1.39
C ARG A 287 33.59 3.74 1.71
N GLN A 288 34.80 3.18 1.73
CA GLN A 288 36.02 3.94 2.01
C GLN A 288 36.33 4.98 0.93
N GLU A 289 36.03 4.68 -0.34
CA GLU A 289 36.17 5.62 -1.44
C GLU A 289 35.27 6.86 -1.25
N ASP A 290 34.01 6.63 -0.88
CA ASP A 290 33.03 7.71 -0.66
C ASP A 290 33.39 8.58 0.56
N ILE A 291 33.92 7.98 1.64
CA ILE A 291 34.46 8.72 2.79
C ILE A 291 35.68 9.56 2.39
N LYS A 292 36.61 9.00 1.59
CA LYS A 292 37.78 9.75 1.07
C LYS A 292 37.38 10.92 0.18
N LYS A 293 36.27 10.81 -0.54
CA LYS A 293 35.65 11.90 -1.31
C LYS A 293 34.97 12.96 -0.45
N GLY A 294 34.95 12.78 0.88
CA GLY A 294 34.45 13.76 1.84
C GLY A 294 32.99 13.59 2.23
N LYS A 295 32.32 12.48 1.87
CA LYS A 295 30.97 12.20 2.36
C LYS A 295 31.01 11.91 3.86
N ALA A 296 29.99 12.40 4.58
CA ALA A 296 29.84 12.11 6.01
C ALA A 296 29.57 10.61 6.22
N PRO A 297 30.18 9.96 7.24
CA PRO A 297 30.01 8.52 7.46
C PRO A 297 28.55 8.07 7.55
N ALA A 298 27.71 8.84 8.25
CA ALA A 298 26.27 8.57 8.37
C ALA A 298 25.54 8.61 7.01
N GLN A 299 25.93 9.53 6.11
CA GLN A 299 25.36 9.58 4.77
C GLN A 299 25.78 8.38 3.92
N VAL A 300 27.03 7.93 4.05
CA VAL A 300 27.53 6.77 3.29
C VAL A 300 26.75 5.50 3.65
N VAL A 301 26.48 5.27 4.93
CA VAL A 301 25.69 4.09 5.36
C VAL A 301 24.22 4.21 4.97
N LEU A 302 23.64 5.42 4.91
CA LEU A 302 22.29 5.63 4.39
C LEU A 302 22.22 5.39 2.87
N ASP A 303 23.23 5.84 2.12
CA ASP A 303 23.36 5.54 0.69
C ASP A 303 23.47 4.03 0.47
N GLU A 304 24.26 3.32 1.29
CA GLU A 304 24.36 1.86 1.27
C GLU A 304 23.01 1.19 1.53
N ALA A 305 22.24 1.63 2.53
CA ALA A 305 20.91 1.10 2.79
C ALA A 305 19.95 1.28 1.59
N ALA A 306 20.01 2.43 0.92
CA ALA A 306 19.22 2.70 -0.29
C ALA A 306 19.64 1.78 -1.44
N PHE A 307 20.94 1.60 -1.65
CA PHE A 307 21.49 0.69 -2.65
C PHE A 307 21.10 -0.77 -2.41
N LEU A 308 21.09 -1.23 -1.17
CA LEU A 308 20.67 -2.59 -0.84
C LEU A 308 19.17 -2.81 -1.11
N LEU A 309 18.33 -1.81 -0.83
CA LEU A 309 16.91 -1.84 -1.21
C LEU A 309 16.73 -1.89 -2.72
N ASP A 310 17.52 -1.12 -3.47
CA ASP A 310 17.47 -1.10 -4.93
C ASP A 310 17.91 -2.45 -5.52
N LEU A 311 18.99 -3.06 -5.01
CA LEU A 311 19.42 -4.41 -5.42
C LEU A 311 18.37 -5.47 -5.11
N ALA A 312 17.79 -5.45 -3.91
CA ALA A 312 16.72 -6.38 -3.53
C ALA A 312 15.49 -6.27 -4.44
N SER A 313 15.20 -5.06 -4.95
CA SER A 313 14.05 -4.79 -5.81
C SER A 313 14.13 -5.44 -7.20
N ILE A 314 15.35 -5.70 -7.69
CA ILE A 314 15.57 -6.28 -9.03
C ILE A 314 14.84 -7.62 -9.15
N GLU A 315 15.09 -8.53 -8.22
CA GLU A 315 14.46 -9.86 -8.18
C GLU A 315 13.27 -9.94 -7.21
N GLY A 316 13.11 -8.93 -6.34
CA GLY A 316 12.10 -8.94 -5.27
C GLY A 316 12.49 -9.83 -4.09
N GLU A 317 13.79 -10.05 -3.89
CA GLU A 317 14.36 -10.90 -2.84
C GLU A 317 14.78 -10.05 -1.64
N TRP A 318 13.79 -9.57 -0.88
CA TRP A 318 14.00 -8.62 0.22
C TRP A 318 14.72 -9.23 1.43
N GLU A 319 14.46 -10.50 1.70
CA GLU A 319 14.89 -11.21 2.91
C GLU A 319 16.42 -11.29 3.04
N ASP A 320 17.10 -11.51 1.92
CA ASP A 320 18.56 -11.68 1.87
C ASP A 320 19.32 -10.41 2.24
N TYR A 321 18.64 -9.27 2.21
CA TYR A 321 19.21 -7.95 2.49
C TYR A 321 18.81 -7.38 3.85
N LEU A 322 17.84 -7.99 4.57
CA LEU A 322 17.24 -7.41 5.78
C LEU A 322 18.25 -7.07 6.87
N GLU A 323 19.10 -8.02 7.24
CA GLU A 323 20.07 -7.86 8.33
C GLU A 323 21.04 -6.72 8.02
N ARG A 324 21.48 -6.65 6.76
CA ARG A 324 22.44 -5.65 6.31
C ARG A 324 21.81 -4.26 6.21
N ILE A 325 20.60 -4.17 5.66
CA ILE A 325 19.85 -2.90 5.60
C ILE A 325 19.61 -2.36 7.02
N ALA A 326 19.19 -3.22 7.96
CA ALA A 326 18.96 -2.82 9.34
C ALA A 326 20.25 -2.31 10.00
N LYS A 327 21.37 -3.01 9.79
CA LYS A 327 22.68 -2.58 10.29
C LYS A 327 23.09 -1.20 9.75
N CYS A 328 22.85 -0.92 8.47
CA CYS A 328 23.10 0.40 7.90
C CYS A 328 22.31 1.51 8.62
N TYR A 329 21.04 1.26 8.94
CA TYR A 329 20.22 2.22 9.68
C TYR A 329 20.67 2.37 11.14
N GLU A 330 21.08 1.29 11.81
CA GLU A 330 21.68 1.34 13.15
C GLU A 330 22.98 2.17 13.15
N GLU A 331 23.89 1.92 12.20
CA GLU A 331 25.13 2.70 12.03
C GLU A 331 24.86 4.18 11.70
N ALA A 332 23.71 4.49 11.09
CA ALA A 332 23.24 5.86 10.83
C ALA A 332 22.60 6.54 12.04
N GLY A 333 22.42 5.84 13.16
CA GLY A 333 21.73 6.34 14.36
C GLY A 333 20.20 6.27 14.29
N LEU A 334 19.65 5.46 13.37
CA LEU A 334 18.21 5.22 13.21
C LEU A 334 17.83 3.83 13.78
N ASP A 335 18.11 3.64 15.07
CA ASP A 335 17.91 2.37 15.79
C ASP A 335 16.45 1.86 15.74
N ASP A 336 15.50 2.79 15.75
CA ASP A 336 14.08 2.49 15.66
C ASP A 336 13.73 1.94 14.26
N VAL A 337 14.37 2.44 13.21
CA VAL A 337 14.23 1.91 11.85
C VAL A 337 14.84 0.53 11.73
N ALA A 338 16.03 0.32 12.28
CA ALA A 338 16.68 -0.98 12.30
C ALA A 338 15.81 -2.04 13.00
N LYS A 339 15.30 -1.72 14.20
CA LYS A 339 14.40 -2.60 14.97
C LYS A 339 13.10 -2.89 14.22
N PHE A 340 12.52 -1.87 13.60
CA PHE A 340 11.34 -2.05 12.76
C PHE A 340 11.64 -3.03 11.62
N ILE A 341 12.74 -2.88 10.88
CA ILE A 341 13.08 -3.78 9.76
C ILE A 341 13.26 -5.22 10.24
N LEU A 342 13.95 -5.42 11.36
CA LEU A 342 14.24 -6.76 11.91
C LEU A 342 13.08 -7.39 12.68
N TYR A 343 11.97 -6.69 12.88
CA TYR A 343 10.83 -7.23 13.62
C TYR A 343 10.29 -8.52 12.97
N ARG A 344 10.15 -9.57 13.77
CA ARG A 344 9.54 -10.85 13.41
C ARG A 344 8.48 -11.19 14.46
N ASP A 345 7.31 -11.64 13.99
CA ASP A 345 6.19 -12.09 14.84
C ASP A 345 6.52 -13.39 15.60
#